data_AF-A0A7K4FTM4-F1
#
_entry.id   AF-A0A7K4FTM4-F1
#
_cell.length_a   1.000
_cell.length_b   1.000
_cell.length_c   1.000
_cell.angle_alpha   90.00
_cell.angle_beta   90.00
_cell.angle_gamma   90.00
#
_symmetry.space_group_name_H-M   'P 1'
#
loop_
_entity.id
_entity.type
_entity.pdbx_description
1 polymer ?
#
loop_
_entity_poly.entity_id
_entity_poly.type
_entity_poly.pdbx_seq_one_letter_code
_entity_poly.pdbx_strand_id
1 'polypeptide(L)'
;MLISTNAQYAIAVCVEFTPNSYYAGQLGEVASFLALAAGFAQGEGETVYYNQTVNAIGTIQHVSNGYNITVMVINVKALKFGGLQIFTDNSLSYSELAELVNSFANIIYS
;
A
#
# COMPACT_ATOMS: atom_id res chain seq x y z
N MET A 1 -4.24 -17.96 9.29
CA MET A 1 -5.52 -17.54 9.88
C MET A 1 -5.21 -17.08 11.30
N LEU A 2 -5.12 -15.78 11.54
CA LEU A 2 -4.80 -15.20 12.85
C LEU A 2 -6.09 -14.65 13.45
N ILE A 3 -6.31 -15.00 14.71
CA ILE A 3 -7.57 -14.86 15.45
C ILE A 3 -7.65 -13.45 16.05
N SER A 4 -8.80 -12.80 15.85
CA SER A 4 -9.13 -11.47 16.38
C SER A 4 -9.69 -11.59 17.80
N THR A 5 -9.12 -10.84 18.74
CA THR A 5 -9.70 -10.53 20.05
C THR A 5 -9.38 -9.07 20.34
N ASN A 6 -10.20 -8.11 19.92
CA ASN A 6 -9.90 -6.68 20.07
C ASN A 6 -8.48 -6.32 19.58
N ALA A 7 -8.03 -7.01 18.53
CA ALA A 7 -6.63 -7.18 18.20
C ALA A 7 -6.30 -6.35 16.97
N GLN A 8 -5.28 -5.50 17.09
CA GLN A 8 -4.56 -4.94 15.96
C GLN A 8 -4.20 -6.10 15.01
N TYR A 9 -4.52 -5.95 13.73
CA TYR A 9 -4.21 -6.97 12.75
C TYR A 9 -3.60 -6.36 11.50
N ALA A 10 -2.75 -7.13 10.86
CA ALA A 10 -2.23 -6.83 9.54
C ALA A 10 -2.49 -8.05 8.64
N ILE A 11 -3.09 -7.80 7.48
CA ILE A 11 -3.30 -8.80 6.42
C ILE A 11 -2.47 -8.36 5.23
N ALA A 12 -1.59 -9.24 4.78
CA ALA A 12 -0.77 -9.04 3.62
C ALA A 12 -1.13 -10.07 2.54
N VAL A 13 -1.34 -9.60 1.31
CA VAL A 13 -1.57 -10.45 0.13
C VAL A 13 -0.58 -10.03 -0.94
N CYS A 14 0.02 -11.00 -1.63
CA CYS A 14 0.93 -10.79 -2.75
C CYS A 14 0.42 -11.57 -3.96
N VAL A 15 0.45 -10.95 -5.13
CA VAL A 15 0.06 -11.56 -6.39
C VAL A 15 1.10 -11.24 -7.44
N GLU A 16 1.53 -12.28 -8.15
CA GLU A 16 2.37 -12.16 -9.34
C GLU A 16 1.48 -12.16 -10.58
N PHE A 17 1.80 -11.32 -11.55
CA PHE A 17 1.07 -11.28 -12.82
C PHE A 17 2.03 -11.33 -14.00
N THR A 18 1.54 -11.87 -15.12
CA THR A 18 2.24 -11.81 -16.39
C THR A 18 1.53 -10.77 -17.26
N PRO A 19 2.12 -9.57 -17.47
CA PRO A 19 1.50 -8.57 -18.32
C PRO A 19 1.45 -9.10 -19.75
N ASN A 20 0.42 -8.71 -20.48
CA ASN A 20 0.40 -8.87 -21.93
C ASN A 20 1.62 -8.12 -22.51
N SER A 21 2.32 -8.75 -23.44
CA SER A 21 3.53 -8.22 -24.08
C SER A 21 3.34 -6.82 -24.69
N TYR A 22 2.12 -6.45 -25.05
CA TYR A 22 1.77 -5.12 -25.53
C TYR A 22 1.97 -4.01 -24.48
N TYR A 23 1.77 -4.32 -23.19
CA TYR A 23 1.79 -3.34 -22.09
C TYR A 23 3.10 -3.34 -21.29
N ALA A 24 4.05 -4.21 -21.61
CA ALA A 24 5.30 -4.37 -20.85
C ALA A 24 6.14 -3.07 -20.78
N GLY A 25 6.06 -2.20 -21.78
CA GLY A 25 6.79 -0.91 -21.84
C GLY A 25 6.16 0.22 -21.03
N GLN A 26 4.89 0.10 -20.62
CA GLN A 26 4.15 1.18 -19.95
C GLN A 26 4.28 1.13 -18.41
N LEU A 27 4.93 0.10 -17.89
CA LEU A 27 5.10 -0.12 -16.46
C LEU A 27 6.06 0.90 -15.79
N GLY A 28 6.88 1.60 -16.58
CA GLY A 28 7.75 2.67 -16.06
C GLY A 28 6.99 3.92 -15.57
N GLU A 29 5.74 4.10 -15.99
CA GLU A 29 4.92 5.28 -15.66
C GLU A 29 4.17 5.15 -14.32
N VAL A 30 4.21 3.96 -13.70
CA VAL A 30 3.44 3.66 -12.49
C VAL A 30 3.80 4.59 -11.34
N ALA A 31 5.09 4.92 -11.13
CA ALA A 31 5.49 5.84 -10.06
C ALA A 31 4.86 7.24 -10.23
N SER A 32 4.87 7.77 -11.47
CA SER A 32 4.24 9.05 -11.82
C SER A 32 2.73 9.00 -11.67
N PHE A 33 2.10 7.88 -12.04
CA PHE A 33 0.67 7.67 -11.86
C PHE A 33 0.27 7.62 -10.38
N LEU A 34 1.04 6.92 -9.53
CA LEU A 34 0.77 6.83 -8.09
C LEU A 34 0.88 8.20 -7.41
N ALA A 35 1.89 9.00 -7.77
CA ALA A 35 2.02 10.37 -7.27
C ALA A 35 0.82 11.24 -7.67
N LEU A 36 0.37 11.11 -8.92
CA LEU A 36 -0.80 11.83 -9.42
C LEU A 36 -2.09 11.40 -8.71
N ALA A 37 -2.31 10.10 -8.56
CA ALA A 37 -3.46 9.54 -7.86
C ALA A 37 -3.51 10.00 -6.39
N ALA A 38 -2.36 10.04 -5.72
CA ALA A 38 -2.26 10.55 -4.36
C ALA A 38 -2.63 12.04 -4.28
N GLY A 39 -2.17 12.84 -5.25
CA GLY A 39 -2.52 14.27 -5.33
C GLY A 39 -4.02 14.52 -5.54
N PHE A 40 -4.68 13.74 -6.40
CA PHE A 40 -6.13 13.84 -6.59
C PHE A 40 -6.91 13.46 -5.33
N ALA A 41 -6.58 12.32 -4.71
CA ALA A 41 -7.26 11.86 -3.50
C ALA A 41 -7.09 12.85 -2.33
N GLN A 42 -5.90 13.43 -2.17
CA GLN A 42 -5.68 14.52 -1.21
C GLN A 42 -6.53 15.77 -1.54
N GLY A 43 -6.70 16.10 -2.82
CA GLY A 43 -7.56 17.18 -3.29
C GLY A 43 -9.05 16.97 -2.98
N GLU A 44 -9.48 15.72 -2.85
CA GLU A 44 -10.84 15.32 -2.43
C GLU A 44 -10.99 15.24 -0.89
N GLY A 45 -9.92 15.51 -0.14
CA GLY A 45 -9.91 15.49 1.32
C GLY A 45 -9.63 14.12 1.92
N GLU A 46 -9.21 13.13 1.12
CA GLU A 46 -8.79 11.83 1.64
C GLU A 46 -7.41 11.90 2.32
N THR A 47 -7.25 11.15 3.41
CA THR A 47 -5.92 10.99 4.02
C THR A 47 -5.19 9.84 3.33
N VAL A 48 -4.15 10.20 2.58
CA VAL A 48 -3.42 9.29 1.69
C VAL A 48 -2.00 9.07 2.20
N TYR A 49 -1.56 7.82 2.18
CA TYR A 49 -0.17 7.41 2.32
C TYR A 49 0.48 7.27 0.95
N TYR A 50 1.67 7.84 0.74
CA TYR A 50 2.39 7.69 -0.52
C TYR A 50 3.90 7.54 -0.30
N ASN A 51 4.45 6.40 -0.72
CA ASN A 51 5.87 6.11 -0.59
C ASN A 51 6.47 5.76 -1.96
N GLN A 52 7.13 6.76 -2.54
CA GLN A 52 7.78 6.67 -3.84
C GLN A 52 8.93 5.64 -3.89
N THR A 53 9.57 5.34 -2.75
CA THR A 53 10.75 4.46 -2.71
C THR A 53 10.40 3.03 -3.10
N VAL A 54 9.20 2.59 -2.71
CA VAL A 54 8.68 1.24 -2.96
C VAL A 54 7.42 1.26 -3.83
N ASN A 55 7.14 2.38 -4.51
CA ASN A 55 5.93 2.59 -5.32
C ASN A 55 4.65 2.14 -4.59
N ALA A 56 4.43 2.69 -3.40
CA ALA A 56 3.29 2.38 -2.58
C ALA A 56 2.32 3.56 -2.44
N ILE A 57 1.03 3.27 -2.48
CA ILE A 57 -0.06 4.22 -2.22
C ILE A 57 -1.07 3.56 -1.29
N GLY A 58 -1.68 4.32 -0.40
CA GLY A 58 -2.72 3.81 0.46
C GLY A 58 -3.63 4.87 1.03
N THR A 59 -4.72 4.44 1.65
CA THR A 59 -5.66 5.31 2.36
C THR A 59 -5.62 5.01 3.84
N ILE A 60 -5.80 6.06 4.64
CA ILE A 60 -5.91 6.00 6.09
C ILE A 60 -7.30 6.50 6.44
N GLN A 61 -8.15 5.63 6.99
CA GLN A 61 -9.53 5.94 7.33
C GLN A 61 -9.75 5.80 8.83
N HIS A 62 -10.23 6.87 9.46
CA HIS A 62 -10.71 6.79 10.84
C HIS A 62 -12.04 6.04 10.89
N VAL A 63 -12.16 5.10 11.81
CA VAL A 63 -13.36 4.30 12.07
C VAL A 63 -13.71 4.37 13.54
N SER A 64 -14.87 3.84 13.94
CA SER A 64 -15.40 4.02 15.31
C SER A 64 -14.44 3.59 16.42
N ASN A 65 -13.58 2.61 16.14
CA ASN A 65 -12.69 1.98 17.12
C ASN A 65 -11.20 2.09 16.73
N GLY A 66 -10.80 3.06 15.88
CA GLY A 66 -9.41 3.24 15.49
C GLY A 66 -9.24 3.65 14.03
N TYR A 67 -8.27 3.04 13.35
CA TYR A 67 -7.90 3.35 11.97
C TYR A 67 -7.82 2.09 11.13
N ASN A 68 -8.43 2.15 9.94
CA ASN A 68 -8.26 1.16 8.88
C ASN A 68 -7.33 1.76 7.83
N ILE A 69 -6.21 1.08 7.57
CA ILE A 69 -5.17 1.53 6.65
C ILE A 69 -5.06 0.48 5.55
N THR A 70 -5.17 0.89 4.29
CA THR A 70 -4.99 -0.02 3.15
C THR A 70 -3.90 0.53 2.26
N VAL A 71 -2.85 -0.25 2.03
CA VAL A 71 -1.69 0.13 1.20
C VAL A 71 -1.52 -0.88 0.08
N MET A 72 -1.38 -0.39 -1.13
CA MET A 72 -0.94 -1.16 -2.29
C MET A 72 0.54 -0.85 -2.55
N VAL A 73 1.34 -1.87 -2.77
CA VAL A 73 2.76 -1.80 -3.15
C VAL A 73 2.92 -2.43 -4.52
N ILE A 74 3.60 -1.75 -5.45
CA ILE A 74 3.77 -2.24 -6.83
C ILE A 74 5.25 -2.39 -7.19
N ASN A 75 5.69 -3.62 -7.39
CA ASN A 75 6.99 -3.91 -7.99
C ASN A 75 6.82 -4.14 -9.50
N VAL A 76 6.94 -3.06 -10.26
CA VAL A 76 6.84 -3.07 -11.72
C VAL A 76 7.93 -3.88 -12.41
N LYS A 77 9.12 -4.00 -11.80
CA LYS A 77 10.25 -4.76 -12.38
C LYS A 77 10.02 -6.26 -12.27
N ALA A 78 9.50 -6.72 -11.13
CA ALA A 78 9.21 -8.12 -10.88
C ALA A 78 7.78 -8.52 -11.27
N LEU A 79 6.95 -7.57 -11.73
CA LEU A 79 5.55 -7.80 -12.08
C LEU A 79 4.75 -8.39 -10.91
N LYS A 80 4.98 -7.82 -9.72
CA LYS A 80 4.28 -8.19 -8.50
C LYS A 80 3.57 -6.99 -7.92
N PHE A 81 2.39 -7.22 -7.37
CA PHE A 81 1.73 -6.26 -6.50
C PHE A 81 1.36 -6.92 -5.19
N GLY A 82 1.30 -6.13 -4.13
CA GLY A 82 0.81 -6.59 -2.86
C GLY A 82 -0.08 -5.57 -2.19
N GLY A 83 -1.07 -6.09 -1.46
CA GLY A 83 -1.96 -5.32 -0.62
C GLY A 83 -1.64 -5.58 0.85
N LEU A 84 -1.53 -4.53 1.63
CA LEU A 84 -1.39 -4.55 3.07
C LEU A 84 -2.60 -3.82 3.67
N GLN A 85 -3.42 -4.55 4.42
CA GLN A 85 -4.47 -3.97 5.23
C GLN A 85 -4.06 -4.03 6.69
N ILE A 86 -4.15 -2.90 7.40
CA ILE A 86 -3.83 -2.77 8.82
C ILE A 86 -5.05 -2.19 9.53
N PHE A 87 -5.42 -2.81 10.64
CA PHE A 87 -6.32 -2.22 11.61
C PHE A 87 -5.56 -1.96 12.91
N THR A 88 -5.66 -0.73 13.42
CA THR A 88 -5.00 -0.29 14.65
C THR A 88 -5.93 0.60 15.48
N ASP A 89 -5.90 0.44 16.80
CA ASP A 89 -6.74 1.22 17.72
C ASP A 89 -6.21 2.66 17.89
N ASN A 90 -4.91 2.87 17.65
CA ASN A 90 -4.24 4.16 17.76
C ASN A 90 -3.70 4.64 16.41
N SER A 91 -3.58 5.95 16.24
CA SER A 91 -2.94 6.52 15.04
C SER A 91 -1.48 6.08 14.96
N LEU A 92 -1.04 5.64 13.79
CA LEU A 92 0.37 5.43 13.50
C LEU A 92 0.99 6.73 13.00
N SER A 93 2.21 7.03 13.46
CA SER A 93 3.03 8.04 12.80
C SER A 93 3.38 7.60 11.38
N TYR A 94 3.68 8.58 10.52
CA TYR A 94 4.06 8.30 9.15
C TYR A 94 5.33 7.42 9.06
N SER A 95 6.28 7.59 9.99
CA SER A 95 7.49 6.78 10.08
C SER A 95 7.19 5.32 10.43
N GLU A 96 6.33 5.07 11.41
CA GLU A 96 5.96 3.70 11.80
C GLU A 96 5.24 2.98 10.65
N LEU A 97 4.32 3.68 9.98
CA LEU A 97 3.64 3.13 8.81
C LEU A 97 4.63 2.86 7.67
N ALA A 98 5.62 3.74 7.45
CA ALA A 98 6.64 3.52 6.43
C ALA A 98 7.52 2.31 6.71
N GLU A 99 7.92 2.07 7.96
CA GLU A 99 8.69 0.88 8.33
C GLU A 99 7.91 -0.41 8.06
N LEU A 100 6.62 -0.44 8.43
CA LEU A 100 5.74 -1.59 8.16
C LEU A 100 5.59 -1.86 6.65
N VAL A 101 5.32 -0.81 5.87
CA VAL A 101 5.16 -0.92 4.41
C VAL A 101 6.46 -1.33 3.74
N ASN A 102 7.61 -0.80 4.16
CA ASN A 102 8.91 -1.19 3.60
C ASN A 102 9.24 -2.65 3.92
N SER A 103 8.93 -3.12 5.14
CA SER A 103 9.11 -4.52 5.54
C SER A 103 8.24 -5.45 4.69
N PHE A 104 6.97 -5.09 4.45
CA PHE A 104 6.09 -5.81 3.54
C PHE A 104 6.61 -5.77 2.09
N ALA A 105 7.05 -4.61 1.61
CA ALA A 105 7.59 -4.43 0.28
C ALA A 105 8.80 -5.33 0.03
N ASN A 106 9.66 -5.58 1.03
CA ASN A 106 10.79 -6.51 0.86
C ASN A 106 10.36 -7.92 0.41
N ILE A 107 9.17 -8.39 0.79
CA ILE A 107 8.62 -9.69 0.33
C ILE A 107 8.20 -9.63 -1.15
N ILE A 108 7.78 -8.45 -1.62
CA ILE A 108 7.36 -8.22 -3.01
C ILE A 108 8.58 -7.96 -3.91
N TYR A 109 9.66 -7.43 -3.34
CA TYR A 109 10.89 -7.09 -4.03
C TYR A 109 11.96 -8.18 -3.96
N SER A 110 11.80 -9.20 -3.11
CA SER A 110 12.58 -10.45 -3.11
C SER A 110 12.17 -11.38 -4.26
#